data_AF-A0A1W1DBP7-F1
#
_entry.id   AF-A0A1W1DBP7-F1
#
_cell.length_a   1.000
_cell.length_b   1.000
_cell.length_c   1.000
_cell.angle_alpha   90.00
_cell.angle_beta   90.00
_cell.angle_gamma   90.00
#
_symmetry.space_group_name_H-M   'P 1'
#
loop_
_entity.id
_entity.type
_entity.pdbx_description
1 polymer ?
#
loop_
_entity_poly.entity_id
_entity_poly.type
_entity_poly.pdbx_seq_one_letter_code
_entity_poly.pdbx_strand_id
1 'polypeptide(L)'
;MLMDEPFSSVDALTRRSLQDLLINLSERFQKTVLYITHSVDEAILLSDRIAMLSHRTGHISTIHPVDLPRPRSRQIEAEPDANSSSLKHELWNEVMSQQPELSDHEVELPTATHLNNNKGNTSIWQALWFPFSLLLVWEVLSSLEILDPLFFPQPSHQFMMLIEQLIQGELLQHSLATLTRMSVTFILSIIIGGGVGLAMGLSRPIRTSLYPTVAALYPIPKIVILPFCMLIFGIGYTSLIAIGVIAASFLVLMNTFAGVMNVAPEIIMAGKVYGANKIQLILKVILPAALPFIFVGIRLGMGMALAVMVASEFIAADNGLGYVVWTSWQILDMDAMYPAIIVVTFIGILFHHGMKWLEKKYLPWQMERD
;
A
#
# COMPACT_ATOMS: atom_id res chain seq x y z
N MET A 1 -12.34 -17.52 37.50
CA MET A 1 -11.69 -16.54 36.60
C MET A 1 -11.69 -17.16 35.21
N LEU A 2 -12.10 -16.42 34.18
CA LEU A 2 -12.06 -16.89 32.78
C LEU A 2 -10.89 -16.19 32.09
N MET A 3 -10.02 -16.95 31.42
CA MET A 3 -8.88 -16.43 30.68
C MET A 3 -8.87 -17.03 29.28
N ASP A 4 -9.02 -16.18 28.27
CA ASP A 4 -9.04 -16.57 26.87
C ASP A 4 -7.69 -16.22 26.21
N GLU A 5 -6.92 -17.24 25.84
CA GLU A 5 -5.57 -17.14 25.25
C GLU A 5 -4.64 -16.07 25.86
N PRO A 6 -4.48 -15.99 27.20
CA PRO A 6 -3.85 -14.84 27.85
C PRO A 6 -2.34 -14.69 27.57
N PHE A 7 -1.71 -15.66 26.91
CA PHE A 7 -0.28 -15.61 26.58
C PHE A 7 0.04 -15.65 25.08
N SER A 8 -0.96 -15.57 24.20
CA SER A 8 -0.75 -15.64 22.75
C SER A 8 0.05 -14.44 22.22
N SER A 9 -0.16 -13.25 22.80
CA SER A 9 0.41 -11.99 22.34
C SER A 9 1.79 -11.63 22.91
N VAL A 10 2.37 -12.48 23.76
CA VAL A 10 3.64 -12.22 24.45
C VAL A 10 4.75 -13.12 23.94
N ASP A 11 5.98 -12.59 23.95
CA ASP A 11 7.18 -13.33 23.58
C ASP A 11 7.42 -14.53 24.50
N ALA A 12 8.26 -15.47 24.05
CA ALA A 12 8.47 -16.74 24.73
C ALA A 12 9.01 -16.61 26.17
N LEU A 13 9.86 -15.62 26.47
CA LEU A 13 10.41 -15.44 27.83
C LEU A 13 9.38 -14.80 28.76
N THR A 14 8.63 -13.83 28.26
CA THR A 14 7.56 -13.18 29.03
C THR A 14 6.40 -14.14 29.29
N ARG A 15 5.95 -14.89 28.28
CA ARG A 15 4.96 -15.97 28.43
C ARG A 15 5.35 -16.93 29.55
N ARG A 16 6.63 -17.34 29.56
CA ARG A 16 7.14 -18.26 30.58
C ARG A 16 6.98 -17.71 32.00
N SER A 17 7.35 -16.46 32.19
CA SER A 17 7.30 -15.79 33.50
C SER A 17 5.86 -15.63 34.00
N LEU A 18 4.92 -15.35 33.10
CA LEU A 18 3.50 -15.20 33.43
C LEU A 18 2.84 -16.53 33.81
N GLN A 19 3.19 -17.62 33.13
CA GLN A 19 2.69 -18.96 33.48
C GLN A 19 3.16 -19.39 34.88
N ASP A 20 4.43 -19.17 35.22
CA ASP A 20 4.98 -19.51 36.54
C ASP A 20 4.30 -18.69 37.65
N LEU A 21 4.01 -17.41 37.38
CA LEU A 21 3.25 -16.56 38.28
C LEU A 21 1.81 -17.06 38.46
N LEU A 22 1.17 -17.53 37.39
CA LEU A 22 -0.18 -18.07 37.44
C LEU A 22 -0.27 -19.35 38.31
N ILE A 23 0.71 -20.26 38.18
CA ILE A 23 0.80 -21.46 39.01
C ILE A 23 0.88 -21.07 40.49
N ASN A 24 1.81 -20.18 40.84
CA ASN A 24 1.99 -19.70 42.22
C ASN A 24 0.72 -19.04 42.78
N LEU A 25 0.03 -18.23 41.98
CA LEU A 25 -1.23 -17.61 42.40
C LEU A 25 -2.35 -18.63 42.57
N SER A 26 -2.44 -19.62 41.69
CA SER A 26 -3.45 -20.67 41.76
C SER A 26 -3.31 -21.49 43.05
N GLU A 27 -2.08 -21.83 43.44
CA GLU A 27 -1.78 -22.56 44.67
C GLU A 27 -2.12 -21.72 45.92
N ARG A 28 -1.79 -20.42 45.89
CA ARG A 28 -2.00 -19.53 47.03
C ARG A 28 -3.47 -19.20 47.27
N PHE A 29 -4.24 -18.97 46.21
CA PHE A 29 -5.60 -18.43 46.33
C PHE A 29 -6.71 -19.45 46.09
N GLN A 30 -6.37 -20.66 45.61
CA GLN A 30 -7.31 -21.79 45.43
C GLN A 30 -8.60 -21.37 44.71
N LYS A 31 -8.46 -20.56 43.65
CA LYS A 31 -9.60 -20.08 42.84
C LYS A 31 -9.76 -20.98 41.63
N THR A 32 -11.00 -21.30 41.28
CA THR A 32 -11.31 -21.97 40.01
C THR A 32 -11.01 -21.04 38.84
N VAL A 33 -10.13 -21.49 37.95
CA VAL A 33 -9.76 -20.81 36.70
C VAL A 33 -10.20 -21.67 35.53
N LEU A 34 -10.90 -21.07 34.57
CA LEU A 34 -11.18 -21.66 33.27
C LEU A 34 -10.25 -21.00 32.25
N TYR A 35 -9.48 -21.83 31.56
CA TYR A 35 -8.40 -21.42 30.67
C TYR A 35 -8.66 -21.95 29.26
N ILE A 36 -8.57 -21.08 28.25
CA ILE A 36 -8.66 -21.45 26.84
C ILE A 36 -7.27 -21.29 26.21
N THR A 37 -6.76 -22.36 25.60
CA THR A 37 -5.45 -22.39 24.93
C THR A 37 -5.46 -23.34 23.74
N HIS A 38 -4.57 -23.08 22.79
CA HIS A 38 -4.24 -23.96 21.68
C HIS A 38 -2.94 -24.77 21.93
N SER A 39 -2.37 -24.71 23.13
CA SER A 39 -1.14 -25.43 23.50
C SER A 39 -1.42 -26.59 24.46
N VAL A 40 -1.08 -27.80 24.03
CA VAL A 40 -1.18 -29.02 24.85
C VAL A 40 -0.29 -28.92 26.10
N ASP A 41 0.91 -28.36 25.94
CA ASP A 41 1.86 -28.21 27.05
C ASP A 41 1.32 -27.25 28.13
N GLU A 42 0.70 -26.15 27.71
CA GLU A 42 0.05 -25.23 28.66
C GLU A 42 -1.13 -25.89 29.38
N ALA A 43 -1.92 -26.68 28.66
CA ALA A 43 -3.07 -27.38 29.22
C ALA A 43 -2.63 -28.39 30.30
N ILE A 44 -1.58 -29.17 30.05
CA ILE A 44 -1.05 -30.13 31.03
C ILE A 44 -0.44 -29.40 32.24
N LEU A 45 0.34 -28.34 31.98
CA LEU A 45 1.03 -27.60 33.04
C LEU A 45 0.06 -26.91 34.00
N LEU A 46 -0.99 -26.28 33.47
CA LEU A 46 -1.83 -25.35 34.24
C LEU A 46 -3.12 -25.98 34.77
N SER A 47 -3.66 -27.04 34.16
CA SER A 47 -5.03 -27.50 34.44
C SER A 47 -5.09 -28.83 35.19
N ASP A 48 -6.11 -29.03 36.01
CA ASP A 48 -6.37 -30.35 36.63
C ASP A 48 -7.32 -31.20 35.75
N ARG A 49 -7.99 -30.56 34.79
CA ARG A 49 -8.89 -31.17 33.81
C ARG A 49 -8.78 -30.40 32.49
N ILE A 50 -8.64 -31.12 31.39
CA ILE A 50 -8.56 -30.57 30.04
C ILE A 50 -9.83 -30.94 29.30
N ALA A 51 -10.63 -29.95 28.91
CA ALA A 51 -11.79 -30.17 28.05
C ALA A 51 -11.41 -29.83 26.61
N MET A 52 -11.46 -30.81 25.71
CA MET A 52 -11.10 -30.59 24.31
C MET A 52 -12.32 -30.22 23.49
N LEU A 53 -12.24 -29.14 22.73
CA LEU A 53 -13.32 -28.66 21.87
C LEU A 53 -13.23 -29.32 20.48
N SER A 54 -14.38 -29.71 19.93
CA SER A 54 -14.48 -30.21 18.57
C SER A 54 -14.22 -29.08 17.55
N HIS A 55 -13.29 -29.31 16.62
CA HIS A 55 -12.87 -28.34 15.61
C HIS A 55 -14.01 -27.71 14.78
N ARG A 56 -15.10 -28.45 14.53
CA ARG A 56 -16.21 -27.99 13.64
C ARG A 56 -17.41 -27.39 14.37
N THR A 57 -17.69 -27.83 15.59
CA THR A 57 -18.97 -27.54 16.25
C THR A 57 -18.83 -26.75 17.54
N GLY A 58 -17.60 -26.58 18.07
CA GLY A 58 -17.36 -25.87 19.32
C GLY A 58 -17.92 -26.57 20.57
N HIS A 59 -18.42 -27.80 20.44
CA HIS A 59 -18.84 -28.61 21.58
C HIS A 59 -17.63 -29.29 22.24
N ILE A 60 -17.73 -29.54 23.55
CA ILE A 60 -16.73 -30.33 24.29
C ILE A 60 -16.83 -31.78 23.80
N SER A 61 -15.75 -32.25 23.18
CA SER A 61 -15.61 -33.62 22.68
C SER A 61 -15.30 -34.60 23.80
N THR A 62 -14.25 -34.32 24.58
CA THR A 62 -13.74 -35.17 25.66
C THR A 62 -13.24 -34.31 26.82
N ILE A 63 -13.24 -34.87 28.04
CA ILE A 63 -12.66 -34.23 29.22
C ILE A 63 -11.64 -35.20 29.86
N HIS A 64 -10.38 -34.81 29.84
CA HIS A 64 -9.25 -35.58 30.35
C HIS A 64 -8.87 -35.12 31.76
N PRO A 65 -8.81 -36.00 32.77
CA PRO A 65 -8.22 -35.67 34.07
C PRO A 65 -6.69 -35.60 33.96
N VAL A 66 -6.07 -34.60 34.59
CA VAL A 66 -4.61 -34.46 34.65
C VAL A 66 -4.12 -34.94 36.02
N ASP A 67 -3.84 -36.24 36.12
CA ASP A 67 -3.39 -36.88 37.37
C ASP A 67 -1.87 -36.72 37.58
N LEU A 68 -1.42 -35.47 37.59
CA LEU A 68 -0.02 -35.09 37.84
C LEU A 68 0.08 -34.29 39.14
N PRO A 69 1.04 -34.61 40.03
CA PRO A 69 1.17 -33.96 41.34
C PRO A 69 1.50 -32.47 41.21
N ARG A 70 0.95 -31.66 42.11
CA ARG A 70 1.26 -30.23 42.27
C ARG A 70 2.31 -30.05 43.39
N PRO A 71 3.25 -29.09 43.31
CA PRO A 71 3.44 -28.09 42.25
C PRO A 71 4.04 -28.70 40.99
N ARG A 72 3.48 -28.38 39.82
CA ARG A 72 4.03 -28.81 38.53
C ARG A 72 5.14 -27.85 38.12
N SER A 73 6.33 -28.39 37.88
CA SER A 73 7.48 -27.62 37.42
C SER A 73 7.75 -27.93 35.95
N ARG A 74 8.39 -27.00 35.24
CA ARG A 74 8.84 -27.23 33.86
C ARG A 74 9.88 -28.34 33.70
N GLN A 75 10.38 -28.93 34.79
CA GLN A 75 11.21 -30.13 34.68
C GLN A 75 10.42 -31.28 34.05
N ILE A 76 9.09 -31.30 34.17
CA ILE A 76 8.22 -32.27 33.49
C ILE A 76 8.24 -32.08 31.95
N GLU A 77 8.52 -30.87 31.44
CA GLU A 77 8.72 -30.63 30.00
C GLU A 77 10.10 -31.09 29.53
N ALA A 78 11.12 -31.00 30.39
CA ALA A 78 12.51 -31.33 30.07
C ALA A 78 12.84 -32.83 30.26
N GLU A 79 12.24 -33.47 31.26
CA GLU A 79 12.33 -34.89 31.60
C GLU A 79 10.91 -35.42 31.90
N PRO A 80 10.14 -35.75 30.85
CA PRO A 80 8.78 -36.22 31.04
C PRO A 80 8.77 -37.63 31.64
N ASP A 81 7.99 -37.83 32.70
CA ASP A 81 7.72 -39.15 33.25
C ASP A 81 6.80 -39.95 32.32
N ALA A 82 6.68 -41.26 32.56
CA ALA A 82 5.88 -42.15 31.72
C ALA A 82 4.40 -41.69 31.63
N ASN A 83 3.85 -41.17 32.73
CA ASN A 83 2.48 -40.69 32.80
C ASN A 83 2.28 -39.39 32.00
N SER A 84 3.14 -38.37 32.16
CA SER A 84 3.06 -37.13 31.37
C SER A 84 3.26 -37.39 29.88
N SER A 85 4.22 -38.25 29.52
CA SER A 85 4.49 -38.62 28.13
C SER A 85 3.28 -39.28 27.47
N SER A 86 2.62 -40.20 28.19
CA SER A 86 1.44 -40.90 27.69
C SER A 86 0.25 -39.96 27.48
N LEU A 87 -0.03 -39.08 28.45
CA LEU A 87 -1.12 -38.11 28.36
C LEU A 87 -0.87 -37.10 27.23
N LYS A 88 0.37 -36.64 27.08
CA LYS A 88 0.75 -35.75 25.98
C LYS A 88 0.56 -36.42 24.61
N HIS A 89 0.95 -37.69 24.47
CA HIS A 89 0.73 -38.45 23.23
C HIS A 89 -0.76 -38.66 22.95
N GLU A 90 -1.57 -38.97 23.96
CA GLU A 90 -3.02 -39.15 23.82
C GLU A 90 -3.69 -37.86 23.32
N LEU A 91 -3.42 -36.73 24.00
CA LEU A 91 -3.96 -35.42 23.61
C LEU A 91 -3.48 -35.00 22.22
N TRP A 92 -2.19 -35.21 21.91
CA TRP A 92 -1.64 -34.87 20.60
C TRP A 92 -2.28 -35.69 19.48
N ASN A 93 -2.44 -37.00 19.68
CA ASN A 93 -3.09 -37.89 18.73
C ASN A 93 -4.56 -37.51 18.54
N GLU A 94 -5.27 -37.13 19.59
CA GLU A 94 -6.67 -36.71 19.51
C GLU A 94 -6.81 -35.39 18.74
N VAL A 95 -5.96 -34.39 19.02
CA VAL A 95 -5.91 -33.12 18.28
C VAL A 95 -5.59 -33.36 16.79
N MET A 96 -4.60 -34.20 16.49
CA MET A 96 -4.23 -34.55 15.12
C MET A 96 -5.33 -35.35 14.39
N SER A 97 -6.04 -36.25 15.09
CA SER A 97 -7.16 -36.99 14.51
C SER A 97 -8.33 -36.09 14.10
N GLN A 98 -8.47 -34.92 14.74
CA GLN A 98 -9.44 -33.90 14.34
C GLN A 98 -8.97 -33.01 13.17
N GLN A 99 -7.73 -33.17 12.70
CA GLN A 99 -7.11 -32.46 11.58
C GLN A 99 -6.57 -33.42 10.50
N PRO A 100 -7.45 -34.20 9.81
CA PRO A 100 -7.02 -35.21 8.82
C PRO A 100 -6.32 -34.64 7.58
N GLU A 101 -6.35 -33.32 7.35
CA GLU A 101 -5.62 -32.68 6.25
C GLU A 101 -4.10 -32.60 6.49
N LEU A 102 -3.61 -32.85 7.71
CA LEU A 102 -2.19 -32.73 8.07
C LEU A 102 -1.45 -34.06 8.23
N SER A 103 -2.13 -35.22 8.20
CA SER A 103 -1.53 -36.52 8.50
C SER A 103 -0.77 -37.18 7.35
N ASP A 104 -1.05 -36.81 6.09
CA ASP A 104 -0.52 -37.49 4.90
C ASP A 104 0.59 -36.72 4.16
N HIS A 105 1.10 -35.62 4.72
CA HIS A 105 2.24 -34.94 4.14
C HIS A 105 3.55 -35.54 4.66
N GLU A 106 4.03 -36.60 4.00
CA GLU A 106 5.47 -36.88 3.91
C GLU A 106 6.17 -35.54 3.59
N VAL A 107 7.06 -35.11 4.48
CA VAL A 107 7.83 -33.88 4.28
C VAL A 107 8.85 -34.13 3.18
N GLU A 108 8.41 -34.07 1.93
CA GLU A 108 9.30 -33.79 0.81
C GLU A 108 9.87 -32.39 1.03
N LEU A 109 11.16 -32.33 1.40
CA LEU A 109 11.93 -31.10 1.32
C LEU A 109 11.69 -30.52 -0.09
N PRO A 110 11.23 -29.26 -0.22
CA PRO A 110 10.91 -28.70 -1.51
C PRO A 110 12.20 -28.63 -2.33
N THR A 111 12.36 -29.60 -3.23
CA THR A 111 13.24 -29.44 -4.38
C THR A 111 12.69 -28.24 -5.13
N ALA A 112 13.56 -27.29 -5.48
CA ALA A 112 13.22 -25.97 -5.99
C ALA A 112 12.57 -25.99 -7.40
N THR A 113 11.45 -26.69 -7.55
CA THR A 113 10.79 -26.94 -8.84
C THR A 113 9.28 -26.76 -8.83
N HIS A 114 8.64 -26.49 -7.68
CA HIS A 114 7.22 -26.12 -7.62
C HIS A 114 6.96 -24.86 -6.79
N LEU A 115 7.66 -23.76 -7.11
CA LEU A 115 7.00 -22.47 -7.05
C LEU A 115 5.96 -22.48 -8.18
N ASN A 116 4.78 -22.99 -7.86
CA ASN A 116 3.61 -22.86 -8.70
C ASN A 116 3.42 -21.36 -8.94
N ASN A 117 3.86 -20.91 -10.11
CA ASN A 117 3.53 -19.63 -10.71
C ASN A 117 2.02 -19.62 -10.98
N ASN A 118 1.21 -19.62 -9.93
CA ASN A 118 -0.13 -19.09 -9.98
C ASN A 118 0.01 -17.56 -9.95
N LYS A 119 0.74 -17.02 -10.94
CA LYS A 119 0.44 -15.70 -11.47
C LYS A 119 -1.00 -15.82 -11.89
N GLY A 120 -1.90 -15.37 -11.02
CA GLY A 120 -3.31 -15.29 -11.34
C GLY A 120 -3.36 -14.62 -12.69
N ASN A 121 -3.72 -15.40 -13.71
CA ASN A 121 -4.10 -14.90 -15.00
C ASN A 121 -5.41 -14.18 -14.71
N THR A 122 -5.34 -13.00 -14.07
CA THR A 122 -6.39 -11.99 -14.12
C THR A 122 -6.46 -11.67 -15.59
N SER A 123 -7.26 -12.48 -16.26
CA SER A 123 -7.49 -12.45 -17.68
C SER A 123 -7.76 -11.00 -18.01
N ILE A 124 -7.06 -10.43 -19.00
CA ILE A 124 -7.22 -9.04 -19.42
C ILE A 124 -8.72 -8.68 -19.59
N TRP A 125 -9.53 -9.69 -19.94
CA TRP A 125 -10.99 -9.68 -19.98
C TRP A 125 -11.68 -9.30 -18.64
N GLN A 126 -11.18 -9.77 -17.50
CA GLN A 126 -11.66 -9.40 -16.15
C GLN A 126 -11.41 -7.94 -15.78
N ALA A 127 -10.39 -7.29 -16.36
CA ALA A 127 -10.13 -5.87 -16.16
C ALA A 127 -10.92 -4.97 -17.14
N LEU A 128 -11.27 -5.49 -18.32
CA LEU A 128 -11.88 -4.71 -19.41
C LEU A 128 -13.41 -4.75 -19.44
N TRP A 129 -14.06 -5.79 -18.92
CA TRP A 129 -15.52 -5.93 -19.03
C TRP A 129 -16.27 -4.77 -18.36
N PHE A 130 -15.81 -4.30 -17.20
CA PHE A 130 -16.49 -3.23 -16.46
C PHE A 130 -16.41 -1.89 -17.21
N PRO A 131 -15.23 -1.37 -17.59
CA PRO A 131 -15.14 -0.16 -18.43
C PRO A 131 -15.93 -0.27 -19.73
N PHE A 132 -15.87 -1.41 -20.40
CA PHE A 132 -16.58 -1.62 -21.67
C PHE A 132 -18.10 -1.63 -21.48
N SER A 133 -18.59 -2.29 -20.43
CA SER A 133 -20.02 -2.29 -20.09
C SER A 133 -20.53 -0.88 -19.79
N LEU A 134 -19.73 -0.05 -19.11
CA LEU A 134 -20.08 1.33 -18.81
C LEU A 134 -20.19 2.18 -20.10
N LEU A 135 -19.24 2.03 -21.02
CA LEU A 135 -19.29 2.71 -22.32
C LEU A 135 -20.49 2.26 -23.16
N LEU A 136 -20.79 0.95 -23.15
CA LEU A 136 -21.93 0.40 -23.89
C LEU A 136 -23.26 0.89 -23.31
N VAL A 137 -23.39 0.96 -21.99
CA VAL A 137 -24.58 1.54 -21.33
C VAL A 137 -24.73 3.01 -21.71
N TRP A 138 -23.64 3.79 -21.71
CA TRP A 138 -23.69 5.20 -22.12
C TRP A 138 -24.10 5.35 -23.60
N GLU A 139 -23.53 4.57 -24.51
CA GLU A 139 -23.91 4.53 -25.93
C GLU A 139 -25.41 4.24 -26.11
N VAL A 140 -25.94 3.24 -25.41
CA VAL A 140 -27.36 2.87 -25.48
C VAL A 140 -28.26 3.97 -24.91
N LEU A 141 -27.92 4.53 -23.75
CA LEU A 141 -28.73 5.58 -23.13
C LEU A 141 -28.74 6.89 -23.94
N SER A 142 -27.62 7.23 -24.58
CA SER A 142 -27.51 8.40 -25.47
C SER A 142 -28.25 8.18 -26.80
N SER A 143 -28.12 6.99 -27.40
CA SER A 143 -28.81 6.65 -28.67
C SER A 143 -30.32 6.51 -28.52
N LEU A 144 -30.82 6.13 -27.34
CA LEU A 144 -32.25 6.10 -27.02
C LEU A 144 -32.81 7.48 -26.59
N GLU A 145 -32.00 8.54 -26.63
CA GLU A 145 -32.36 9.89 -26.19
C GLU A 145 -32.87 9.96 -24.74
N ILE A 146 -32.53 8.96 -23.92
CA ILE A 146 -32.80 8.96 -22.48
C ILE A 146 -31.91 10.00 -21.80
N LEU A 147 -30.68 10.16 -22.31
CA LEU A 147 -29.79 11.25 -21.97
C LEU A 147 -29.84 12.29 -23.09
N ASP A 148 -29.90 13.57 -22.71
CA ASP A 148 -29.86 14.68 -23.66
C ASP A 148 -28.55 14.63 -24.47
N PRO A 149 -28.62 14.40 -25.80
CA PRO A 149 -27.43 14.31 -26.65
C PRO A 149 -26.58 15.58 -26.64
N LEU A 150 -27.15 16.73 -26.26
CA LEU A 150 -26.42 17.99 -26.12
C LEU A 150 -25.39 17.95 -24.99
N PHE A 151 -25.62 17.16 -23.93
CA PHE A 151 -24.70 17.05 -22.79
C PHE A 151 -23.98 15.71 -22.75
N PHE A 152 -24.63 14.65 -23.23
CA PHE A 152 -24.13 13.27 -23.21
C PHE A 152 -24.15 12.67 -24.62
N PRO A 153 -23.29 13.17 -25.52
CA PRO A 153 -23.20 12.62 -26.86
C PRO A 153 -22.69 11.18 -26.84
N GLN A 154 -22.95 10.46 -27.92
CA GLN A 154 -22.61 9.05 -28.06
C GLN A 154 -21.08 8.87 -28.01
N PRO A 155 -20.54 7.97 -27.17
CA PRO A 155 -19.11 7.63 -27.16
C PRO A 155 -18.52 7.32 -28.54
N SER A 156 -19.28 6.65 -29.42
CA SER A 156 -18.85 6.37 -30.80
C SER A 156 -18.60 7.64 -31.63
N HIS A 157 -19.51 8.62 -31.55
CA HIS A 157 -19.36 9.94 -32.19
C HIS A 157 -18.15 10.70 -31.64
N GLN A 158 -17.95 10.68 -30.31
CA GLN A 158 -16.82 11.37 -29.69
C GLN A 158 -15.46 10.79 -30.08
N PHE A 159 -15.38 9.48 -30.34
CA PHE A 159 -14.17 8.87 -30.88
C PHE A 159 -13.89 9.29 -32.32
N MET A 160 -14.94 9.50 -33.13
CA MET A 160 -14.80 10.01 -34.49
C MET A 160 -14.35 11.48 -34.50
N MET A 161 -14.94 12.32 -33.65
CA MET A 161 -14.54 13.72 -33.45
C MET A 161 -13.09 13.84 -32.98
N LEU A 162 -12.64 12.95 -32.09
CA LEU A 162 -11.24 12.88 -31.68
C LEU A 162 -10.29 12.65 -32.86
N ILE A 163 -10.61 11.70 -33.74
CA ILE A 163 -9.79 11.42 -34.93
C ILE A 163 -9.77 12.63 -35.86
N GLU A 164 -10.92 13.24 -36.11
CA GLU A 164 -11.04 14.42 -36.97
C GLU A 164 -10.20 15.60 -36.45
N GLN A 165 -10.31 15.93 -35.17
CA GLN A 165 -9.55 17.02 -34.54
C GLN A 165 -8.05 16.74 -34.49
N LEU A 166 -7.65 15.48 -34.34
CA LEU A 166 -6.24 15.09 -34.44
C LEU A 166 -5.69 15.28 -35.86
N ILE A 167 -6.49 15.00 -36.90
CA ILE A 167 -6.11 15.21 -38.31
C ILE A 167 -6.02 16.70 -38.63
N GLN A 168 -6.95 17.51 -38.12
CA GLN A 168 -6.96 18.97 -38.29
C GLN A 168 -5.79 19.65 -37.56
N GLY A 169 -5.25 19.03 -36.51
CA GLY A 169 -4.01 19.42 -35.86
C GLY A 169 -4.16 20.48 -34.77
N GLU A 170 -5.34 21.06 -34.58
CA GLU A 170 -5.63 22.00 -33.49
C GLU A 170 -5.49 21.32 -32.11
N LEU A 171 -6.11 20.14 -31.95
CA LEU A 171 -6.02 19.37 -30.72
C LEU A 171 -4.58 18.92 -30.41
N LEU A 172 -3.77 18.67 -31.45
CA LEU A 172 -2.37 18.28 -31.29
C LEU A 172 -1.54 19.41 -30.66
N GLN A 173 -1.77 20.66 -31.04
CA GLN A 173 -1.05 21.81 -30.48
C GLN A 173 -1.35 21.98 -28.99
N HIS A 174 -2.62 21.89 -28.60
CA HIS A 174 -3.04 21.92 -27.19
C HIS A 174 -2.51 20.73 -26.40
N SER A 175 -2.50 19.54 -27.00
CA SER A 175 -1.93 18.33 -26.40
C SER A 175 -0.44 18.49 -26.10
N LEU A 176 0.33 19.02 -27.05
CA LEU A 176 1.77 19.28 -26.88
C LEU A 176 2.03 20.34 -25.82
N ALA A 177 1.21 21.40 -25.76
CA ALA A 177 1.34 22.43 -24.73
C ALA A 177 1.16 21.85 -23.31
N THR A 178 0.10 21.08 -23.07
CA THR A 178 -0.12 20.41 -21.78
C THR A 178 0.97 19.38 -21.48
N LEU A 179 1.37 18.57 -22.48
CA LEU A 179 2.40 17.55 -22.33
C LEU A 179 3.77 18.13 -21.92
N THR A 180 4.20 19.22 -22.56
CA THR A 180 5.48 19.88 -22.24
C THR A 180 5.46 20.49 -20.84
N ARG A 181 4.40 21.22 -20.47
CA ARG A 181 4.24 21.79 -19.13
C ARG A 181 4.21 20.73 -18.05
N MET A 182 3.47 19.65 -18.28
CA MET A 182 3.39 18.51 -17.38
C MET A 182 4.76 17.86 -17.18
N SER A 183 5.52 17.66 -18.26
CA SER A 183 6.87 17.07 -18.21
C SER A 183 7.83 17.93 -17.41
N VAL A 184 7.88 19.24 -17.66
CA VAL A 184 8.73 20.19 -16.92
C VAL A 184 8.35 20.21 -15.45
N THR A 185 7.05 20.30 -15.16
CA THR A 185 6.51 20.30 -13.79
C THR A 185 6.90 19.05 -13.03
N PHE A 186 6.75 17.88 -13.67
CA PHE A 186 7.06 16.60 -13.06
C PHE A 186 8.56 16.47 -12.74
N ILE A 187 9.44 16.82 -13.68
CA ILE A 187 10.90 16.77 -13.47
C ILE A 187 11.32 17.68 -12.32
N LEU A 188 10.85 18.94 -12.33
CA LEU A 188 11.15 19.89 -11.26
C LEU A 188 10.62 19.42 -9.90
N SER A 189 9.44 18.79 -9.87
CA SER A 189 8.85 18.24 -8.65
C SER A 189 9.68 17.11 -8.06
N ILE A 190 10.21 16.22 -8.89
CA ILE A 190 11.09 15.13 -8.45
C ILE A 190 12.38 15.71 -7.87
N ILE A 191 12.99 16.67 -8.56
CA ILE A 191 14.27 17.26 -8.14
C ILE A 191 14.09 17.99 -6.80
N ILE A 192 13.10 18.88 -6.70
CA ILE A 192 12.87 19.69 -5.50
C ILE A 192 12.33 18.83 -4.36
N GLY A 193 11.24 18.09 -4.60
CA GLY A 193 10.60 17.27 -3.58
C GLY A 193 11.49 16.14 -3.10
N GLY A 194 12.08 15.39 -4.03
CA GLY A 194 13.01 14.30 -3.72
C GLY A 194 14.26 14.81 -3.02
N GLY A 195 14.84 15.91 -3.49
CA GLY A 195 16.02 16.53 -2.87
C GLY A 195 15.78 16.98 -1.43
N VAL A 196 14.70 17.75 -1.19
CA VAL A 196 14.35 18.23 0.15
C VAL A 196 13.93 17.07 1.06
N GLY A 197 13.16 16.10 0.54
CA GLY A 197 12.72 14.93 1.30
C GLY A 197 13.91 14.06 1.74
N LEU A 198 14.88 13.85 0.85
CA LEU A 198 16.12 13.13 1.15
C LEU A 198 16.95 13.89 2.18
N ALA A 199 17.09 15.21 2.03
CA ALA A 199 17.82 16.06 2.97
C ALA A 199 17.19 16.02 4.39
N MET A 200 15.85 16.07 4.49
CA MET A 200 15.13 15.92 5.76
C MET A 200 15.26 14.50 6.35
N GLY A 201 15.30 13.47 5.52
CA GLY A 201 15.51 12.09 5.98
C GLY A 201 16.89 11.89 6.58
N LEU A 202 17.92 12.36 5.85
CA LEU A 202 19.33 12.13 6.19
C LEU A 202 19.88 13.08 7.27
N SER A 203 19.36 14.30 7.37
CA SER A 203 19.90 15.34 8.24
C SER A 203 18.90 15.77 9.32
N ARG A 204 19.25 15.48 10.58
CA ARG A 204 18.47 15.90 11.75
C ARG A 204 18.24 17.42 11.85
N PRO A 205 19.24 18.32 11.64
CA PRO A 205 18.97 19.76 11.73
C PRO A 205 18.02 20.26 10.62
N ILE A 206 18.16 19.75 9.40
CA ILE A 206 17.26 20.09 8.28
C ILE A 206 15.85 19.63 8.61
N ARG A 207 15.69 18.40 9.11
CA ARG A 207 14.40 17.87 9.54
C ARG A 207 13.75 18.74 10.61
N THR A 208 14.46 19.04 11.68
CA THR A 208 13.90 19.82 12.81
C THR A 208 13.48 21.22 12.35
N SER A 209 14.19 21.82 11.39
CA SER A 209 13.86 23.14 10.86
C SER A 209 12.68 23.12 9.87
N LEU A 210 12.66 22.18 8.92
CA LEU A 210 11.68 22.17 7.83
C LEU A 210 10.40 21.42 8.19
N TYR A 211 10.45 20.36 9.00
CA TYR A 211 9.28 19.51 9.26
C TYR A 211 8.07 20.27 9.80
N PRO A 212 8.20 21.20 10.78
CA PRO A 212 7.05 21.97 11.26
C PRO A 212 6.39 22.81 10.17
N THR A 213 7.19 23.47 9.33
CA THR A 213 6.72 24.29 8.21
C THR A 213 6.00 23.44 7.17
N VAL A 214 6.60 22.30 6.80
CA VAL A 214 6.01 21.37 5.87
C VAL A 214 4.68 20.84 6.43
N ALA A 215 4.66 20.37 7.68
CA ALA A 215 3.44 19.90 8.34
C ALA A 215 2.32 20.97 8.38
N ALA A 216 2.65 22.23 8.62
CA ALA A 216 1.69 23.34 8.61
C ALA A 216 1.13 23.63 7.20
N LEU A 217 1.94 23.49 6.16
CA LEU A 217 1.53 23.71 4.77
C LEU A 217 0.79 22.51 4.16
N TYR A 218 0.88 21.33 4.77
CA TYR A 218 0.29 20.10 4.23
C TYR A 218 -1.22 20.22 3.97
N PRO A 219 -2.06 20.66 4.94
CA PRO A 219 -3.52 20.66 4.77
C PRO A 219 -4.03 21.69 3.76
N ILE A 220 -3.21 22.67 3.38
CA ILE A 220 -3.61 23.74 2.46
C ILE A 220 -3.92 23.14 1.09
N PRO A 221 -5.14 23.30 0.55
CA PRO A 221 -5.46 22.88 -0.82
C PRO A 221 -4.55 23.63 -1.79
N LYS A 222 -3.71 22.90 -2.53
CA LYS A 222 -2.62 23.52 -3.30
C LYS A 222 -3.14 24.41 -4.41
N ILE A 223 -4.30 24.12 -4.99
CA ILE A 223 -4.95 24.95 -6.02
C ILE A 223 -5.23 26.39 -5.56
N VAL A 224 -5.45 26.61 -4.26
CA VAL A 224 -5.71 27.95 -3.68
C VAL A 224 -4.47 28.85 -3.76
N ILE A 225 -3.29 28.29 -3.98
CA ILE A 225 -2.03 29.05 -4.11
C ILE A 225 -1.89 29.66 -5.53
N LEU A 226 -2.69 29.22 -6.51
CA LEU A 226 -2.59 29.66 -7.91
C LEU A 226 -2.60 31.20 -8.08
N PRO A 227 -3.49 31.99 -7.43
CA PRO A 227 -3.46 33.45 -7.54
C PRO A 227 -2.15 34.07 -7.03
N PHE A 228 -1.53 33.50 -5.99
CA PHE A 228 -0.23 33.94 -5.51
C PHE A 228 0.89 33.62 -6.52
N CYS A 229 0.82 32.46 -7.18
CA CYS A 229 1.73 32.14 -8.26
C CYS A 229 1.60 33.13 -9.42
N MET A 230 0.38 33.51 -9.80
CA MET A 230 0.16 34.53 -10.84
C MET A 230 0.66 35.91 -10.41
N LEU A 231 0.49 36.28 -9.14
CA LEU A 231 0.99 37.56 -8.62
C LEU A 231 2.53 37.64 -8.68
N ILE A 232 3.21 36.55 -8.34
CA ILE A 232 4.69 36.51 -8.25
C ILE A 232 5.32 36.31 -9.63
N PHE A 233 4.82 35.37 -10.42
CA PHE A 233 5.42 34.96 -11.70
C PHE A 233 4.76 35.60 -12.92
N GLY A 234 3.69 36.37 -12.73
CA GLY A 234 2.86 36.91 -13.79
C GLY A 234 1.83 35.89 -14.31
N ILE A 235 0.92 36.39 -15.15
CA ILE A 235 -0.03 35.54 -15.90
C ILE A 235 0.74 34.83 -17.01
N GLY A 236 0.55 33.51 -17.10
CA GLY A 236 1.18 32.68 -18.12
C GLY A 236 1.80 31.42 -17.55
N TYR A 237 2.46 30.66 -18.42
CA TYR A 237 2.82 29.25 -18.17
C TYR A 237 3.74 29.04 -16.97
N THR A 238 4.58 30.01 -16.63
CA THR A 238 5.47 29.95 -15.45
C THR A 238 4.68 29.79 -14.15
N SER A 239 3.55 30.50 -14.01
CA SER A 239 2.71 30.42 -12.80
C SER A 239 2.00 29.06 -12.69
N LEU A 240 1.58 28.48 -13.83
CA LEU A 240 0.95 27.16 -13.94
C LEU A 240 1.94 26.03 -13.60
N ILE A 241 3.18 26.14 -14.11
CA ILE A 241 4.26 25.23 -13.77
C ILE A 241 4.61 25.36 -12.28
N ALA A 242 4.72 26.58 -11.75
CA ALA A 242 5.04 26.80 -10.35
C ALA A 242 4.02 26.15 -9.40
N ILE A 243 2.72 26.31 -9.66
CA ILE A 243 1.68 25.68 -8.83
C ILE A 243 1.72 24.16 -8.91
N GLY A 244 1.92 23.61 -10.11
CA GLY A 244 2.06 22.16 -10.32
C GLY A 244 3.28 21.60 -9.56
N VAL A 245 4.39 22.34 -9.60
CA VAL A 245 5.64 21.96 -8.91
C VAL A 245 5.44 21.99 -7.40
N ILE A 246 4.82 23.04 -6.85
CA ILE A 246 4.52 23.14 -5.42
C ILE A 246 3.62 21.98 -4.98
N ALA A 247 2.58 21.66 -5.75
CA ALA A 247 1.64 20.60 -5.40
C ALA A 247 2.29 19.21 -5.42
N ALA A 248 2.98 18.87 -6.51
CA ALA A 248 3.54 17.54 -6.70
C ALA A 248 4.83 17.31 -5.91
N SER A 249 5.70 18.32 -5.79
CA SER A 249 6.92 18.22 -4.97
C SER A 249 6.60 17.87 -3.52
N PHE A 250 5.47 18.31 -2.99
CA PHE A 250 5.07 18.01 -1.61
C PHE A 250 4.84 16.51 -1.37
N LEU A 251 4.16 15.83 -2.31
CA LEU A 251 3.93 14.38 -2.23
C LEU A 251 5.23 13.60 -2.39
N VAL A 252 6.10 14.02 -3.31
CA VAL A 252 7.42 13.41 -3.49
C VAL A 252 8.27 13.59 -2.23
N LEU A 253 8.25 14.79 -1.64
CA LEU A 253 8.97 15.14 -0.41
C LEU A 253 8.54 14.24 0.74
N MET A 254 7.25 14.16 1.03
CA MET A 254 6.73 13.39 2.16
C MET A 254 7.02 11.91 2.05
N ASN A 255 6.84 11.33 0.87
CA ASN A 255 7.11 9.91 0.67
C ASN A 255 8.61 9.60 0.65
N THR A 256 9.45 10.48 0.09
CA THR A 256 10.91 10.33 0.16
C THR A 256 11.41 10.42 1.60
N PHE A 257 10.91 11.42 2.34
CA PHE A 257 11.22 11.59 3.76
C PHE A 257 10.82 10.36 4.57
N ALA A 258 9.58 9.89 4.40
CA ALA A 258 9.09 8.68 5.07
C ALA A 258 9.90 7.43 4.69
N GLY A 259 10.24 7.28 3.40
CA GLY A 259 11.05 6.16 2.91
C GLY A 259 12.42 6.07 3.60
N VAL A 260 13.09 7.20 3.78
CA VAL A 260 14.38 7.27 4.48
C VAL A 260 14.23 6.98 5.97
N MET A 261 13.17 7.49 6.60
CA MET A 261 12.94 7.30 8.04
C MET A 261 12.48 5.88 8.41
N ASN A 262 11.84 5.17 7.49
CA ASN A 262 11.34 3.81 7.68
C ASN A 262 12.35 2.71 7.33
N VAL A 263 13.59 3.07 6.98
CA VAL A 263 14.64 2.06 6.75
C VAL A 263 14.92 1.34 8.06
N ALA A 264 14.79 0.01 8.03
CA ALA A 264 14.99 -0.88 9.16
C ALA A 264 16.38 -0.64 9.82
N PRO A 265 16.43 -0.35 11.14
CA PRO A 265 17.70 -0.09 11.83
C PRO A 265 18.71 -1.22 11.68
N GLU A 266 18.26 -2.45 11.54
CA GLU A 266 19.06 -3.67 11.39
C GLU A 266 19.93 -3.62 10.12
N ILE A 267 19.37 -3.12 9.01
CA ILE A 267 20.09 -3.00 7.73
C ILE A 267 21.17 -1.91 7.85
N ILE A 268 20.86 -0.82 8.56
CA ILE A 268 21.81 0.27 8.82
C ILE A 268 22.94 -0.21 9.74
N MET A 269 22.62 -0.97 10.79
CA MET A 269 23.60 -1.56 11.71
C MET A 269 24.49 -2.58 11.00
N ALA A 270 23.93 -3.46 10.18
CA ALA A 270 24.70 -4.39 9.36
C ALA A 270 25.71 -3.64 8.50
N GLY A 271 25.29 -2.59 7.78
CA GLY A 271 26.19 -1.76 6.98
C GLY A 271 27.35 -1.16 7.80
N LYS A 272 27.09 -0.69 9.03
CA LYS A 272 28.12 -0.17 9.93
C LYS A 272 29.10 -1.25 10.40
N VAL A 273 28.61 -2.46 10.72
CA VAL A 273 29.45 -3.60 11.13
C VAL A 273 30.39 -4.02 10.00
N TYR A 274 29.92 -3.99 8.75
CA TYR A 274 30.76 -4.22 7.56
C TYR A 274 31.70 -3.04 7.21
N GLY A 275 31.77 -2.00 8.05
CA GLY A 275 32.70 -0.89 7.86
C GLY A 275 32.26 0.15 6.82
N ALA A 276 30.98 0.21 6.46
CA ALA A 276 30.49 1.20 5.50
C ALA A 276 30.69 2.62 6.04
N ASN A 277 31.35 3.47 5.25
CA ASN A 277 31.47 4.89 5.56
C ASN A 277 30.12 5.63 5.36
N LYS A 278 30.01 6.90 5.79
CA LYS A 278 28.74 7.66 5.73
C LYS A 278 28.14 7.71 4.32
N ILE A 279 28.96 7.91 3.29
CA ILE A 279 28.51 8.02 1.90
C ILE A 279 28.04 6.65 1.39
N GLN A 280 28.76 5.58 1.71
CA GLN A 280 28.39 4.21 1.38
C GLN A 280 27.10 3.81 2.07
N LEU A 281 26.92 4.18 3.34
CA LEU A 281 25.69 3.93 4.08
C LEU A 281 24.50 4.63 3.40
N ILE A 282 24.66 5.88 2.96
CA ILE A 282 23.61 6.60 2.25
C ILE A 282 23.32 5.98 0.89
N LEU A 283 24.34 5.83 0.03
CA LEU A 283 24.15 5.43 -1.37
C LEU A 283 23.88 3.94 -1.56
N LYS A 284 24.42 3.07 -0.70
CA LYS A 284 24.33 1.62 -0.86
C LYS A 284 23.36 0.94 0.10
N VAL A 285 22.90 1.62 1.15
CA VAL A 285 22.00 1.03 2.15
C VAL A 285 20.70 1.81 2.24
N ILE A 286 20.78 3.09 2.62
CA ILE A 286 19.58 3.90 2.89
C ILE A 286 18.80 4.21 1.61
N LEU A 287 19.47 4.71 0.57
CA LEU A 287 18.81 5.10 -0.68
C LEU A 287 18.18 3.91 -1.42
N PRO A 288 18.84 2.75 -1.58
CA PRO A 288 18.23 1.53 -2.12
C PRO A 288 17.03 1.02 -1.31
N ALA A 289 17.11 1.08 0.03
CA ALA A 289 16.00 0.67 0.89
C ALA A 289 14.80 1.64 0.84
N ALA A 290 15.05 2.94 0.65
CA ALA A 290 14.03 3.98 0.56
C ALA A 290 13.41 4.12 -0.85
N LEU A 291 14.11 3.67 -1.90
CA LEU A 291 13.72 3.79 -3.30
C LEU A 291 12.26 3.37 -3.60
N PRO A 292 11.72 2.26 -3.05
CA PRO A 292 10.31 1.90 -3.21
C PRO A 292 9.34 3.02 -2.78
N PHE A 293 9.57 3.61 -1.60
CA PHE A 293 8.76 4.71 -1.10
C PHE A 293 8.95 5.98 -1.93
N ILE A 294 10.17 6.24 -2.43
CA ILE A 294 10.42 7.36 -3.35
C ILE A 294 9.59 7.19 -4.62
N PHE A 295 9.57 6.00 -5.22
CA PHE A 295 8.77 5.71 -6.41
C PHE A 295 7.27 5.84 -6.17
N VAL A 296 6.76 5.42 -5.01
CA VAL A 296 5.37 5.68 -4.58
C VAL A 296 5.10 7.18 -4.53
N GLY A 297 6.01 7.95 -3.92
CA GLY A 297 5.93 9.41 -3.88
C GLY A 297 5.89 10.07 -5.26
N ILE A 298 6.76 9.62 -6.16
CA ILE A 298 6.81 10.08 -7.55
C ILE A 298 5.50 9.77 -8.26
N ARG A 299 4.96 8.55 -8.12
CA ARG A 299 3.69 8.13 -8.75
C ARG A 299 2.50 8.95 -8.26
N LEU A 300 2.40 9.15 -6.95
CA LEU A 300 1.34 9.97 -6.36
C LEU A 300 1.49 11.45 -6.75
N GLY A 301 2.71 11.97 -6.69
CA GLY A 301 3.05 13.33 -7.10
C GLY A 301 2.72 13.60 -8.57
N MET A 302 2.94 12.62 -9.45
CA MET A 302 2.58 12.68 -10.85
C MET A 302 1.07 12.86 -11.07
N GLY A 303 0.24 12.06 -10.39
CA GLY A 303 -1.22 12.19 -10.47
C GLY A 303 -1.69 13.57 -9.99
N MET A 304 -1.10 14.07 -8.91
CA MET A 304 -1.38 15.41 -8.39
C MET A 304 -0.90 16.52 -9.35
N ALA A 305 0.26 16.35 -9.99
CA ALA A 305 0.78 17.32 -10.95
C ALA A 305 -0.15 17.46 -12.14
N LEU A 306 -0.65 16.34 -12.69
CA LEU A 306 -1.59 16.34 -13.81
C LEU A 306 -2.89 17.04 -13.42
N ALA A 307 -3.47 16.65 -12.29
CA ALA A 307 -4.73 17.21 -11.82
C ALA A 307 -4.65 18.73 -11.60
N VAL A 308 -3.60 19.21 -10.91
CA VAL A 308 -3.40 20.64 -10.65
C VAL A 308 -3.03 21.40 -11.92
N MET A 309 -2.22 20.82 -12.81
CA MET A 309 -1.87 21.45 -14.08
C MET A 309 -3.11 21.67 -14.94
N VAL A 310 -3.90 20.64 -15.17
CA VAL A 310 -5.14 20.73 -15.97
C VAL A 310 -6.12 21.70 -15.33
N ALA A 311 -6.30 21.64 -14.01
CA ALA A 311 -7.16 22.59 -13.29
C ALA A 311 -6.66 24.04 -13.40
N SER A 312 -5.34 24.26 -13.43
CA SER A 312 -4.77 25.60 -13.61
C SER A 312 -4.93 26.11 -15.04
N GLU A 313 -4.94 25.23 -16.04
CA GLU A 313 -5.20 25.58 -17.43
C GLU A 313 -6.65 26.06 -17.66
N PHE A 314 -7.60 25.61 -16.84
CA PHE A 314 -9.00 26.09 -16.91
C PHE A 314 -9.09 27.59 -16.59
N ILE A 315 -8.25 28.07 -15.67
CA ILE A 315 -8.41 29.38 -15.06
C ILE A 315 -7.56 30.43 -15.79
N ALA A 316 -6.34 30.07 -16.20
CA ALA A 316 -5.31 31.06 -16.54
C ALA A 316 -4.43 30.69 -17.74
N ALA A 317 -4.82 29.70 -18.54
CA ALA A 317 -4.14 29.41 -19.80
C ALA A 317 -4.93 29.97 -21.00
N ASP A 318 -4.21 30.25 -22.08
CA ASP A 318 -4.73 30.61 -23.40
C ASP A 318 -4.61 29.45 -24.41
N ASN A 319 -4.05 28.32 -23.98
CA ASN A 319 -3.88 27.09 -24.74
C ASN A 319 -3.62 25.90 -23.79
N GLY A 320 -3.83 24.68 -24.29
CA GLY A 320 -3.68 23.45 -23.52
C GLY A 320 -5.00 22.71 -23.46
N LEU A 321 -4.95 21.43 -23.13
CA LEU A 321 -6.15 20.61 -23.07
C LEU A 321 -7.11 21.08 -21.98
N GLY A 322 -6.60 21.57 -20.85
CA GLY A 322 -7.49 22.12 -19.83
C GLY A 322 -8.21 23.38 -20.30
N TYR A 323 -7.50 24.25 -21.05
CA TYR A 323 -8.11 25.41 -21.69
C TYR A 323 -9.21 24.99 -22.67
N VAL A 324 -8.95 24.01 -23.56
CA VAL A 324 -9.95 23.50 -24.52
C VAL A 324 -11.17 22.95 -23.80
N VAL A 325 -11.00 22.14 -22.74
CA VAL A 325 -12.13 21.62 -21.97
C VAL A 325 -12.97 22.76 -21.39
N TRP A 326 -12.31 23.77 -20.80
CA TRP A 326 -13.00 24.89 -20.18
C TRP A 326 -13.74 25.78 -21.19
N THR A 327 -13.10 26.16 -22.29
CA THR A 327 -13.72 27.03 -23.30
C THR A 327 -14.85 26.32 -24.03
N SER A 328 -14.66 25.05 -24.38
CA SER A 328 -15.69 24.22 -25.02
C SER A 328 -16.90 24.05 -24.11
N TRP A 329 -16.68 23.86 -22.80
CA TRP A 329 -17.76 23.81 -21.81
C TRP A 329 -18.56 25.12 -21.74
N GLN A 330 -17.89 26.29 -21.82
CA GLN A 330 -18.58 27.59 -21.77
C GLN A 330 -19.51 27.85 -22.96
N ILE A 331 -19.15 27.35 -24.15
CA ILE A 331 -19.95 27.50 -25.37
C ILE A 331 -20.83 26.28 -25.66
N LEU A 332 -20.83 25.28 -24.77
CA LEU A 332 -21.51 24.00 -24.92
C LEU A 332 -21.10 23.20 -26.17
N ASP A 333 -19.85 23.35 -26.62
CA ASP A 333 -19.26 22.55 -27.70
C ASP A 333 -18.74 21.23 -27.13
N MET A 334 -19.64 20.25 -27.01
CA MET A 334 -19.28 18.92 -26.49
C MET A 334 -18.34 18.17 -27.44
N ASP A 335 -18.42 18.44 -28.73
CA ASP A 335 -17.60 17.79 -29.76
C ASP A 335 -16.13 18.22 -29.66
N ALA A 336 -15.81 19.39 -29.11
CA ALA A 336 -14.45 19.77 -28.71
C ALA A 336 -14.09 19.34 -27.28
N MET A 337 -15.05 19.39 -26.34
CA MET A 337 -14.78 19.13 -24.92
C MET A 337 -14.40 17.66 -24.64
N TYR A 338 -15.19 16.70 -25.13
CA TYR A 338 -14.98 15.29 -24.81
C TYR A 338 -13.69 14.72 -25.42
N PRO A 339 -13.32 15.01 -26.69
CA PRO A 339 -12.03 14.61 -27.23
C PRO A 339 -10.86 15.14 -26.41
N ALA A 340 -10.90 16.39 -25.94
CA ALA A 340 -9.86 16.93 -25.07
C ALA A 340 -9.75 16.16 -23.74
N ILE A 341 -10.88 15.79 -23.11
CA ILE A 341 -10.90 14.94 -21.90
C ILE A 341 -10.29 13.55 -22.18
N ILE A 342 -10.61 12.94 -23.32
CA ILE A 342 -10.03 11.65 -23.72
C ILE A 342 -8.51 11.77 -23.85
N VAL A 343 -8.00 12.83 -24.47
CA VAL A 343 -6.55 13.03 -24.61
C VAL A 343 -5.89 13.30 -23.25
N VAL A 344 -6.49 14.10 -22.36
CA VAL A 344 -5.96 14.29 -20.99
C VAL A 344 -5.85 12.95 -20.25
N THR A 345 -6.89 12.12 -20.37
CA THR A 345 -6.93 10.77 -19.78
C THR A 345 -5.82 9.90 -20.36
N PHE A 346 -5.64 9.94 -21.68
CA PHE A 346 -4.58 9.20 -22.36
C PHE A 346 -3.18 9.65 -21.93
N ILE A 347 -2.93 10.96 -21.80
CA ILE A 347 -1.67 11.49 -21.25
C ILE A 347 -1.44 10.97 -19.83
N GLY A 348 -2.46 10.98 -18.98
CA GLY A 348 -2.36 10.43 -17.62
C GLY A 348 -1.99 8.94 -17.61
N ILE A 349 -2.66 8.15 -18.44
CA ILE A 349 -2.38 6.71 -18.61
C ILE A 349 -0.95 6.48 -19.14
N LEU A 350 -0.51 7.27 -20.12
CA LEU A 350 0.82 7.20 -20.71
C LEU A 350 1.90 7.42 -19.66
N PHE A 351 1.79 8.49 -18.88
CA PHE A 351 2.74 8.76 -17.80
C PHE A 351 2.69 7.69 -16.70
N HIS A 352 1.50 7.19 -16.36
CA HIS A 352 1.35 6.13 -15.35
C HIS A 352 2.09 4.86 -15.76
N HIS A 353 1.89 4.42 -17.02
CA HIS A 353 2.60 3.26 -17.57
C HIS A 353 4.10 3.51 -17.70
N GLY A 354 4.49 4.72 -18.15
CA GLY A 354 5.89 5.14 -18.21
C GLY A 354 6.58 5.05 -16.85
N MET A 355 5.91 5.49 -15.78
CA MET A 355 6.44 5.38 -14.42
C MET A 355 6.49 3.94 -13.92
N LYS A 356 5.47 3.12 -14.18
CA LYS A 356 5.50 1.70 -13.81
C LYS A 356 6.64 0.95 -14.50
N TRP A 357 6.94 1.30 -15.75
CA TRP A 357 8.10 0.76 -16.47
C TRP A 357 9.42 1.21 -15.84
N LEU A 358 9.56 2.49 -15.47
CA LEU A 358 10.75 3.00 -14.77
C LEU A 358 10.94 2.28 -13.44
N GLU A 359 9.88 2.12 -12.66
CA GLU A 359 9.89 1.40 -11.39
C GLU A 359 10.37 -0.04 -11.56
N LYS A 360 9.82 -0.77 -12.54
CA LYS A 360 10.28 -2.13 -12.88
C LYS A 360 11.76 -2.20 -13.22
N LYS A 361 12.26 -1.20 -13.94
CA LYS A 361 13.66 -1.14 -14.37
C LYS A 361 14.61 -0.84 -13.21
N TYR A 362 14.22 0.00 -12.27
CA TYR A 362 15.08 0.46 -11.16
C TYR A 362 14.87 -0.29 -9.84
N LEU A 363 13.77 -1.04 -9.68
CA LEU A 363 13.43 -1.85 -8.52
C LEU A 363 13.23 -3.34 -8.86
N PRO A 364 14.19 -4.02 -9.52
CA PRO A 364 14.01 -5.43 -9.91
C PRO A 364 13.84 -6.37 -8.70
N TRP A 365 14.38 -6.02 -7.54
CA TRP A 365 14.37 -6.87 -6.33
C TRP A 365 13.04 -6.88 -5.57
N GLN A 366 12.08 -6.02 -5.91
CA GLN A 366 10.75 -6.04 -5.28
C GLN A 366 9.73 -6.93 -6.01
N MET A 367 10.04 -7.37 -7.23
CA MET A 367 9.09 -8.08 -8.09
C MET A 367 8.86 -9.55 -7.75
N GLU A 368 9.39 -10.04 -6.63
CA GLU A 368 9.19 -11.41 -6.17
C GLU A 368 7.91 -11.60 -5.34
N ARG A 369 7.10 -10.55 -5.18
CA ARG A 369 5.91 -10.56 -4.30
C ARG A 369 4.59 -10.06 -4.93
N ASP A 370 4.58 -9.66 -6.20
CA ASP A 370 3.37 -9.35 -6.97
C ASP A 370 3.14 -10.42 -8.05
#